data_AF-N9XYD1-F1
#
_entry.id   AF-N9XYD1-F1
#
_cell.length_a   1.000
_cell.length_b   1.000
_cell.length_c   1.000
_cell.angle_alpha   90.00
_cell.angle_beta   90.00
_cell.angle_gamma   90.00
#
_symmetry.space_group_name_H-M   'P 1'
#
loop_
_entity.id
_entity.type
_entity.pdbx_description
1 polymer ?
#
loop_
_entity_poly.entity_id
_entity_poly.type
_entity_poly.pdbx_seq_one_letter_code
_entity_poly.pdbx_strand_id
1 'polypeptide(L)'
;MKYIGPFFRMNSLSQEEICGQLFHFSKESIKSLVLNSRCGCISPLRNSKKDSSLEKLGIQKYSPLLCIYKKASPVFIHNKASQGFDSSSFKREINPSTNALMTMSVLELSDYYSRFNDDSNEKALDKFFKNISKEQLEFYYNNLRNNEGIFVTKKNIFSASNKDANLIDKDRKFVFSDQAFMMTAYYMHSLVTSDDETKKDYENFSNQILQMFIDYKDALYDLSFDEGCKTLIAFNIFFSYSNNQTIIPLITDLCEFLTNKFNEKDYYVNSFDSCCIFAINLMYSYEHTGLFMFKEKCDEIMEKLISLYNEEENIIQKLTDKKEIKYSSFDITFYFLAIVLYSTKTAKSKEYKNMISNIYKKYILNSGIITSWPKAPTLDDKERYKKFTTLSKDMLDETFFSMPNLTSPEENGIASIILKGITYSPKKDKFETPKKTFDSSKNMFILFLFLFMLKDNFYDCLSLNEEESQVSSEPVTDEDETEYVNAEIVTETIPN
;
A
#
# COMPACT_ATOMS: atom_id res chain seq x y z
N MET A 1 -30.80 -28.35 -30.68
CA MET A 1 -29.83 -27.27 -30.40
C MET A 1 -30.52 -26.21 -29.53
N LYS A 2 -30.22 -26.19 -28.23
CA LYS A 2 -30.70 -25.15 -27.31
C LYS A 2 -29.64 -24.05 -27.30
N TYR A 3 -30.03 -22.84 -27.70
CA TYR A 3 -29.21 -21.64 -27.65
C TYR A 3 -28.87 -21.33 -26.18
N ILE A 4 -27.63 -21.60 -25.79
CA ILE A 4 -26.99 -21.05 -24.59
C ILE A 4 -26.23 -19.80 -25.06
N GLY A 5 -26.67 -18.62 -24.62
CA GLY A 5 -26.00 -17.32 -24.83
C GLY A 5 -27.02 -16.20 -24.99
N PRO A 6 -27.08 -15.21 -24.06
CA PRO A 6 -25.95 -14.30 -23.79
C PRO A 6 -25.62 -14.08 -22.29
N PHE A 7 -25.84 -15.05 -21.39
CA PHE A 7 -25.48 -14.92 -19.96
C PHE A 7 -24.01 -15.25 -19.62
N PHE A 8 -23.14 -15.45 -20.61
CA PHE A 8 -21.74 -15.85 -20.41
C PHE A 8 -20.71 -14.97 -21.14
N ARG A 9 -21.07 -13.72 -21.51
CA ARG A 9 -20.11 -12.75 -22.02
C ARG A 9 -19.84 -11.65 -20.98
N MET A 10 -18.67 -11.77 -20.34
CA MET A 10 -17.87 -10.69 -19.72
C MET A 10 -18.40 -10.02 -18.44
N ASN A 11 -18.40 -10.76 -17.32
CA ASN A 11 -18.22 -10.17 -15.98
C ASN A 11 -16.71 -10.07 -15.64
N SER A 12 -15.83 -9.74 -16.59
CA SER A 12 -14.40 -9.54 -16.30
C SER A 12 -14.20 -8.14 -15.73
N LEU A 13 -13.94 -8.03 -14.43
CA LEU A 13 -13.52 -6.77 -13.82
C LEU A 13 -12.28 -6.27 -14.56
N SER A 14 -12.32 -5.00 -14.96
CA SER A 14 -11.18 -4.29 -15.52
C SER A 14 -10.08 -4.12 -14.47
N GLN A 15 -8.85 -3.90 -14.92
CA GLN A 15 -7.74 -3.60 -14.01
C GLN A 15 -8.00 -2.31 -13.23
N GLU A 16 -8.64 -1.31 -13.85
CA GLU A 16 -9.07 -0.07 -13.21
C GLU A 16 -10.05 -0.31 -12.06
N GLU A 17 -11.10 -1.11 -12.27
CA GLU A 17 -12.04 -1.48 -11.19
C GLU A 17 -11.36 -2.25 -10.07
N ILE A 18 -10.44 -3.16 -10.40
CA ILE A 18 -9.70 -3.92 -9.40
C ILE A 18 -8.80 -3.00 -8.56
N CYS A 19 -8.10 -2.07 -9.21
CA CYS A 19 -7.29 -1.04 -8.53
C CYS A 19 -8.16 -0.15 -7.65
N GLY A 20 -9.31 0.30 -8.16
CA GLY A 20 -10.30 1.08 -7.41
C GLY A 20 -10.80 0.38 -6.16
N GLN A 21 -11.17 -0.89 -6.30
CA GLN A 21 -11.65 -1.73 -5.21
C GLN A 21 -10.55 -1.90 -4.15
N LEU A 22 -9.32 -2.24 -4.54
CA LEU A 22 -8.21 -2.46 -3.59
C LEU A 22 -7.75 -1.16 -2.91
N PHE A 23 -7.73 -0.04 -3.62
CA PHE A 23 -7.43 1.27 -3.04
C PHE A 23 -8.50 1.66 -2.02
N HIS A 24 -9.78 1.56 -2.39
CA HIS A 24 -10.92 1.83 -1.50
C HIS A 24 -10.90 0.94 -0.25
N PHE A 25 -10.71 -0.37 -0.45
CA PHE A 25 -10.54 -1.34 0.63
C PHE A 25 -9.43 -0.89 1.58
N SER A 26 -8.28 -0.47 1.05
CA SER A 26 -7.13 -0.10 1.86
C SER A 26 -7.33 1.18 2.64
N LYS A 27 -7.88 2.21 1.98
CA LYS A 27 -8.23 3.49 2.60
C LYS A 27 -9.17 3.30 3.80
N GLU A 28 -10.30 2.64 3.58
CA GLU A 28 -11.30 2.46 4.64
C GLU A 28 -10.83 1.49 5.73
N SER A 29 -10.02 0.48 5.37
CA SER A 29 -9.41 -0.42 6.37
C SER A 29 -8.42 0.32 7.26
N ILE A 30 -7.54 1.15 6.70
CA ILE A 30 -6.59 1.97 7.49
C ILE A 30 -7.33 2.95 8.39
N LYS A 31 -8.30 3.69 7.83
CA LYS A 31 -9.14 4.61 8.59
C LYS A 31 -9.84 3.90 9.77
N SER A 32 -10.44 2.74 9.53
CA SER A 32 -11.09 1.95 10.59
C SER A 32 -10.09 1.43 11.63
N LEU A 33 -8.93 0.91 11.21
CA LEU A 33 -7.92 0.39 12.12
C LEU A 33 -7.31 1.49 13.00
N VAL A 34 -6.98 2.65 12.43
CA VAL A 34 -6.36 3.77 13.15
C VAL A 34 -7.36 4.46 14.07
N LEU A 35 -8.62 4.66 13.65
CA LEU A 35 -9.60 5.44 14.42
C LEU A 35 -10.42 4.61 15.41
N ASN A 36 -10.74 3.35 15.06
CA ASN A 36 -11.76 2.56 15.74
C ASN A 36 -11.22 1.31 16.44
N SER A 37 -10.11 0.72 15.99
CA SER A 37 -9.72 -0.61 16.49
C SER A 37 -9.35 -0.65 17.98
N ARG A 38 -8.80 0.45 18.53
CA ARG A 38 -8.20 0.51 19.88
C ARG A 38 -7.10 -0.54 20.11
N CYS A 39 -6.59 -1.17 19.05
CA CYS A 39 -5.60 -2.24 19.11
C CYS A 39 -4.18 -1.68 19.27
N GLY A 40 -3.94 -0.91 20.33
CA GLY A 40 -2.68 -0.17 20.45
C GLY A 40 -2.63 0.81 21.62
N CYS A 41 -1.64 1.70 21.57
CA CYS A 41 -1.62 2.90 22.42
C CYS A 41 -2.47 3.96 21.75
N ILE A 42 -3.37 4.59 22.51
CA ILE A 42 -4.37 5.54 22.01
C ILE A 42 -3.91 6.95 22.33
N SER A 43 -4.13 7.89 21.40
CA SER A 43 -3.81 9.30 21.60
C SER A 43 -4.70 9.92 22.70
N PRO A 44 -4.14 10.78 23.57
CA PRO A 44 -4.88 11.49 24.60
C PRO A 44 -5.77 12.62 24.05
N LEU A 45 -5.92 12.77 22.72
CA LEU A 45 -6.68 13.80 22.00
C LEU A 45 -8.10 14.10 22.55
N ARG A 46 -8.66 13.23 23.39
CA ARG A 46 -9.85 13.52 24.20
C ARG A 46 -9.76 14.80 25.04
N ASN A 47 -8.56 15.31 25.31
CA ASN A 47 -8.35 16.46 26.20
C ASN A 47 -8.14 17.81 25.48
N SER A 48 -7.96 17.85 24.15
CA SER A 48 -7.74 19.10 23.40
C SER A 48 -9.05 19.68 22.88
N LYS A 49 -9.77 20.44 23.72
CA LYS A 49 -11.01 21.17 23.36
C LYS A 49 -10.81 22.35 22.38
N LYS A 50 -9.79 22.35 21.52
CA LYS A 50 -9.38 23.55 20.76
C LYS A 50 -9.22 23.39 19.25
N ASP A 51 -9.44 22.21 18.68
CA ASP A 51 -9.32 22.03 17.24
C ASP A 51 -10.72 21.90 16.61
N SER A 52 -11.18 22.95 15.93
CA SER A 52 -12.51 23.04 15.30
C SER A 52 -12.73 21.95 14.22
N SER A 53 -11.64 21.44 13.64
CA SER A 53 -11.59 20.30 12.71
C SER A 53 -12.12 19.01 13.36
N LEU A 54 -11.75 18.79 14.64
CA LEU A 54 -12.11 17.60 15.41
C LEU A 54 -13.60 17.59 15.79
N GLU A 55 -14.18 18.77 16.01
CA GLU A 55 -15.60 18.92 16.34
C GLU A 55 -16.49 18.68 15.11
N LYS A 56 -16.14 19.23 13.94
CA LYS A 56 -16.87 18.99 12.67
C LYS A 56 -16.99 17.51 12.32
N LEU A 57 -15.93 16.73 12.55
CA LEU A 57 -15.87 15.31 12.24
C LEU A 57 -16.49 14.39 13.32
N GLY A 58 -16.98 14.95 14.43
CA GLY A 58 -17.48 14.14 15.54
C GLY A 58 -16.42 13.24 16.19
N ILE A 59 -15.12 13.62 16.09
CA ILE A 59 -13.97 12.78 16.46
C ILE A 59 -13.92 12.45 17.96
N GLN A 60 -14.70 13.14 18.80
CA GLN A 60 -14.87 12.83 20.23
C GLN A 60 -15.29 11.36 20.51
N LYS A 61 -15.84 10.65 19.49
CA LYS A 61 -16.19 9.23 19.55
C LYS A 61 -15.03 8.28 19.22
N TYR A 62 -14.00 8.75 18.53
CA TYR A 62 -12.88 7.93 18.07
C TYR A 62 -11.79 7.78 19.15
N SER A 63 -10.89 6.84 18.90
CA SER A 63 -9.75 6.56 19.77
C SER A 63 -8.51 6.33 18.91
N PRO A 64 -7.97 7.40 18.31
CA PRO A 64 -6.88 7.32 17.34
C PRO A 64 -5.65 6.62 17.92
N LEU A 65 -5.02 5.75 17.13
CA LEU A 65 -3.83 5.03 17.55
C LEU A 65 -2.55 5.87 17.39
N LEU A 66 -1.76 5.94 18.47
CA LEU A 66 -0.34 6.36 18.43
C LEU A 66 0.58 5.23 17.98
N CYS A 67 0.22 3.98 18.28
CA CYS A 67 0.93 2.80 17.79
C CYS A 67 -0.02 1.60 17.76
N ILE A 68 0.27 0.61 16.93
CA ILE A 68 -0.52 -0.62 16.78
C ILE A 68 0.20 -1.83 17.37
N TYR A 69 -0.57 -2.69 18.04
CA TYR A 69 -0.09 -3.98 18.56
C TYR A 69 -0.03 -5.05 17.47
N LYS A 70 0.75 -6.11 17.73
CA LYS A 70 1.02 -7.19 16.77
C LYS A 70 -0.22 -7.95 16.32
N LYS A 71 -1.10 -8.36 17.24
CA LYS A 71 -2.29 -9.18 16.92
C LYS A 71 -3.49 -8.87 17.79
N ALA A 72 -4.68 -9.07 17.23
CA ALA A 72 -5.95 -9.03 17.93
C ALA A 72 -7.02 -9.88 17.23
N SER A 73 -8.16 -10.07 17.90
CA SER A 73 -9.41 -10.44 17.24
C SER A 73 -9.95 -9.23 16.47
N PRO A 74 -10.32 -9.38 15.20
CA PRO A 74 -10.88 -8.28 14.39
C PRO A 74 -12.38 -8.04 14.64
N VAL A 75 -12.98 -8.73 15.59
CA VAL A 75 -14.41 -8.59 15.93
C VAL A 75 -14.61 -7.30 16.73
N PHE A 76 -15.54 -6.46 16.26
CA PHE A 76 -15.95 -5.28 17.01
C PHE A 76 -16.84 -5.65 18.18
N ILE A 77 -16.49 -5.15 19.36
CA ILE A 77 -17.30 -5.23 20.55
C ILE A 77 -18.04 -3.90 20.71
N HIS A 78 -19.37 -3.94 20.57
CA HIS A 78 -20.23 -2.77 20.77
C HIS A 78 -20.72 -2.70 22.21
N ASN A 79 -20.02 -1.95 23.06
CA ASN A 79 -20.43 -1.67 24.43
C ASN A 79 -20.83 -0.20 24.55
N LYS A 80 -21.73 0.13 25.49
CA LYS A 80 -22.16 1.53 25.77
C LYS A 80 -20.98 2.51 26.00
N ALA A 81 -19.80 2.00 26.39
CA ALA A 81 -18.60 2.79 26.69
C ALA A 81 -17.45 2.66 25.64
N SER A 82 -17.53 1.72 24.70
CA SER A 82 -16.44 1.47 23.75
C SER A 82 -16.90 0.77 22.48
N GLN A 83 -16.47 1.30 21.34
CA GLN A 83 -16.46 0.60 20.05
C GLN A 83 -14.99 0.31 19.73
N GLY A 84 -14.64 -0.96 19.50
CA GLY A 84 -13.28 -1.38 19.17
C GLY A 84 -13.09 -2.88 19.28
N PHE A 85 -11.86 -3.34 19.08
CA PHE A 85 -11.51 -4.76 19.17
C PHE A 85 -11.50 -5.26 20.61
N ASP A 86 -11.62 -6.57 20.76
CA ASP A 86 -11.53 -7.24 22.05
C ASP A 86 -10.13 -7.10 22.67
N SER A 87 -10.02 -6.24 23.68
CA SER A 87 -8.76 -5.98 24.40
C SER A 87 -8.15 -7.21 25.06
N SER A 88 -8.94 -8.25 25.35
CA SER A 88 -8.45 -9.52 25.91
C SER A 88 -7.62 -10.33 24.90
N SER A 89 -7.83 -10.08 23.61
CA SER A 89 -7.15 -10.77 22.51
C SER A 89 -5.80 -10.15 22.10
N PHE A 90 -5.44 -9.00 22.68
CA PHE A 90 -4.31 -8.20 22.23
C PHE A 90 -2.96 -8.85 22.54
N LYS A 91 -2.16 -9.08 21.50
CA LYS A 91 -0.73 -9.39 21.62
C LYS A 91 0.07 -8.09 21.54
N ARG A 92 0.38 -7.52 22.70
CA ARG A 92 0.91 -6.16 22.90
C ARG A 92 2.39 -5.95 22.56
N GLU A 93 2.88 -6.66 21.56
CA GLU A 93 4.18 -6.39 20.94
C GLU A 93 4.01 -5.29 19.89
N ILE A 94 4.96 -4.38 19.79
CA ILE A 94 4.97 -3.22 18.89
C ILE A 94 6.23 -3.33 18.04
N ASN A 95 6.06 -3.52 16.73
CA ASN A 95 7.16 -3.63 15.77
C ASN A 95 7.36 -2.29 15.05
N PRO A 96 8.59 -1.73 14.98
CA PRO A 96 8.85 -0.45 14.34
C PRO A 96 8.37 -0.38 12.90
N SER A 97 8.80 -1.27 12.00
CA SER A 97 8.39 -1.29 10.58
C SER A 97 6.87 -1.30 10.40
N THR A 98 6.16 -2.09 11.20
CA THR A 98 4.69 -2.16 11.16
C THR A 98 4.04 -0.82 11.51
N ASN A 99 4.61 -0.10 12.47
CA ASN A 99 4.10 1.20 12.92
C ASN A 99 4.51 2.33 11.97
N ALA A 100 5.70 2.27 11.40
CA ALA A 100 6.12 3.14 10.31
C ALA A 100 5.16 3.00 9.10
N LEU A 101 4.86 1.77 8.66
CA LEU A 101 3.90 1.50 7.59
C LEU A 101 2.48 2.00 7.92
N MET A 102 2.05 1.92 9.17
CA MET A 102 0.77 2.50 9.61
C MET A 102 0.78 4.03 9.40
N THR A 103 1.84 4.71 9.83
CA THR A 103 1.98 6.17 9.67
C THR A 103 2.12 6.57 8.21
N MET A 104 2.90 5.84 7.42
CA MET A 104 3.00 6.05 5.96
C MET A 104 1.63 5.88 5.28
N SER A 105 0.82 4.88 5.69
CA SER A 105 -0.55 4.72 5.18
C SER A 105 -1.44 5.92 5.53
N VAL A 106 -1.32 6.45 6.76
CA VAL A 106 -2.05 7.65 7.19
C VAL A 106 -1.64 8.88 6.37
N LEU A 107 -0.35 9.02 6.04
CA LEU A 107 0.16 10.09 5.20
C LEU A 107 -0.36 9.99 3.76
N GLU A 108 -0.46 8.80 3.19
CA GLU A 108 -1.13 8.59 1.89
C GLU A 108 -2.62 8.98 1.93
N LEU A 109 -3.31 8.72 3.05
CA LEU A 109 -4.70 9.15 3.19
C LEU A 109 -4.80 10.67 3.30
N SER A 110 -3.86 11.31 4.00
CA SER A 110 -3.76 12.77 4.06
C SER A 110 -3.57 13.37 2.65
N ASP A 111 -2.66 12.83 1.85
CA ASP A 111 -2.48 13.23 0.44
C ASP A 111 -3.78 13.12 -0.36
N TYR A 112 -4.47 11.98 -0.28
CA TYR A 112 -5.77 11.79 -0.94
C TYR A 112 -6.81 12.83 -0.50
N TYR A 113 -6.99 12.99 0.81
CA TYR A 113 -7.99 13.89 1.38
C TYR A 113 -7.65 15.38 1.22
N SER A 114 -6.38 15.72 1.01
CA SER A 114 -5.93 17.09 0.74
C SER A 114 -6.51 17.67 -0.55
N ARG A 115 -6.91 16.81 -1.49
CA ARG A 115 -7.44 17.16 -2.82
C ARG A 115 -8.89 17.61 -2.80
N PHE A 116 -9.57 17.53 -1.65
CA PHE A 116 -10.92 18.03 -1.48
C PHE A 116 -10.95 19.52 -1.15
N ASN A 117 -12.09 20.16 -1.41
CA ASN A 117 -12.31 21.58 -1.09
C ASN A 117 -12.18 21.85 0.41
N ASP A 118 -11.72 23.05 0.78
CA ASP A 118 -11.31 23.38 2.15
C ASP A 118 -12.42 23.28 3.22
N ASP A 119 -13.69 23.47 2.83
CA ASP A 119 -14.83 23.42 3.75
C ASP A 119 -15.39 22.01 4.00
N SER A 120 -14.84 21.01 3.32
CA SER A 120 -15.34 19.63 3.34
C SER A 120 -14.91 18.84 4.61
N ASN A 121 -15.68 17.80 4.95
CA ASN A 121 -15.30 16.87 6.02
C ASN A 121 -14.02 16.11 5.63
N GLU A 122 -13.86 15.83 4.34
CA GLU A 122 -12.70 15.17 3.76
C GLU A 122 -11.43 16.00 3.99
N LYS A 123 -11.46 17.32 3.78
CA LYS A 123 -10.31 18.18 4.13
C LYS A 123 -10.02 18.20 5.63
N ALA A 124 -11.04 18.10 6.47
CA ALA A 124 -10.82 17.96 7.91
C ALA A 124 -10.10 16.63 8.25
N LEU A 125 -10.33 15.55 7.48
CA LEU A 125 -9.59 14.29 7.62
C LEU A 125 -8.12 14.45 7.23
N ASP A 126 -7.80 15.23 6.19
CA ASP A 126 -6.41 15.57 5.86
C ASP A 126 -5.68 16.19 7.04
N LYS A 127 -6.23 17.29 7.59
CA LYS A 127 -5.64 17.98 8.77
C LYS A 127 -5.49 17.04 9.96
N PHE A 128 -6.51 16.21 10.20
CA PHE A 128 -6.47 15.22 11.26
C PHE A 128 -5.35 14.19 11.05
N PHE A 129 -5.20 13.65 9.84
CA PHE A 129 -4.18 12.65 9.51
C PHE A 129 -2.76 13.23 9.57
N LYS A 130 -2.56 14.49 9.17
CA LYS A 130 -1.31 15.22 9.42
C LYS A 130 -1.00 15.32 10.92
N ASN A 131 -1.97 15.71 11.73
CA ASN A 131 -1.77 15.84 13.18
C ASN A 131 -1.47 14.49 13.85
N ILE A 132 -2.25 13.44 13.57
CA ILE A 132 -2.00 12.13 14.20
C ILE A 132 -0.69 11.49 13.72
N SER A 133 -0.27 11.72 12.47
CA SER A 133 1.03 11.23 11.99
C SER A 133 2.20 11.89 12.74
N LYS A 134 2.09 13.20 13.04
CA LYS A 134 3.05 13.91 13.90
C LYS A 134 3.14 13.24 15.28
N GLU A 135 2.00 13.04 15.95
CA GLU A 135 1.95 12.42 17.27
C GLU A 135 2.46 10.97 17.28
N GLN A 136 2.17 10.20 16.22
CA GLN A 136 2.70 8.85 16.04
C GLN A 136 4.23 8.86 15.97
N LEU A 137 4.81 9.73 15.16
CA LEU A 137 6.27 9.83 15.00
C LEU A 137 6.95 10.36 16.26
N GLU A 138 6.36 11.33 16.97
CA GLU A 138 6.85 11.76 18.28
C GLU A 138 6.78 10.61 19.30
N PHE A 139 5.71 9.83 19.30
CA PHE A 139 5.58 8.65 20.14
C PHE A 139 6.67 7.62 19.82
N TYR A 140 6.94 7.35 18.54
CA TYR A 140 7.99 6.41 18.13
C TYR A 140 9.37 6.88 18.56
N TYR A 141 9.69 8.15 18.32
CA TYR A 141 10.96 8.76 18.70
C TYR A 141 11.22 8.62 20.20
N ASN A 142 10.20 8.85 21.02
CA ASN A 142 10.35 8.85 22.48
C ASN A 142 10.29 7.44 23.09
N ASN A 143 9.57 6.49 22.48
CA ASN A 143 9.21 5.24 23.15
C ASN A 143 9.69 3.97 22.44
N LEU A 144 10.01 4.03 21.13
CA LEU A 144 10.41 2.86 20.34
C LEU A 144 11.91 2.74 20.11
N ARG A 145 12.71 3.72 20.51
CA ARG A 145 14.18 3.65 20.44
C ARG A 145 14.79 3.01 21.67
N ASN A 146 15.90 2.29 21.51
CA ASN A 146 16.72 1.79 22.60
C ASN A 146 17.71 2.87 23.09
N ASN A 147 18.59 2.52 24.03
CA ASN A 147 19.61 3.44 24.56
C ASN A 147 20.66 3.85 23.52
N GLU A 148 20.78 3.12 22.41
CA GLU A 148 21.68 3.43 21.30
C GLU A 148 21.02 4.35 20.26
N GLY A 149 19.75 4.72 20.47
CA GLY A 149 19.00 5.57 19.55
C GLY A 149 18.39 4.83 18.36
N ILE A 150 18.36 3.50 18.38
CA ILE A 150 17.89 2.65 17.27
C ILE A 150 16.47 2.17 17.57
N PHE A 151 15.60 2.12 16.55
CA PHE A 151 14.25 1.59 16.71
C PHE A 151 14.28 0.08 16.92
N VAL A 152 13.63 -0.39 17.99
CA VAL A 152 13.59 -1.82 18.34
C VAL A 152 12.18 -2.25 18.74
N THR A 153 11.88 -3.54 18.57
CA THR A 153 10.60 -4.10 18.99
C THR A 153 10.39 -3.93 20.49
N LYS A 154 9.25 -3.30 20.85
CA LYS A 154 8.84 -3.10 22.24
C LYS A 154 7.69 -4.03 22.62
N LYS A 155 7.48 -4.21 23.92
CA LYS A 155 6.31 -4.86 24.49
C LYS A 155 5.68 -3.94 25.53
N ASN A 156 4.37 -3.70 25.42
CA ASN A 156 3.64 -2.94 26.42
C ASN A 156 3.29 -3.85 27.62
N ILE A 157 3.86 -3.55 28.78
CA ILE A 157 3.53 -4.17 30.07
C ILE A 157 2.49 -3.29 30.76
N PHE A 158 1.26 -3.37 30.28
CA PHE A 158 0.17 -2.65 30.90
C PHE A 158 -0.11 -3.22 32.29
N SER A 159 -0.01 -2.38 33.32
CA SER A 159 -0.67 -2.60 34.60
C SER A 159 -1.95 -1.77 34.60
N ALA A 160 -3.06 -2.32 35.12
CA ALA A 160 -4.36 -1.64 35.15
C ALA A 160 -4.35 -0.29 35.91
N SER A 161 -3.23 0.05 36.55
CA SER A 161 -2.98 1.27 37.33
C SER A 161 -2.36 2.43 36.55
N ASN A 162 -1.72 2.22 35.39
CA ASN A 162 -1.02 3.29 34.66
C ASN A 162 -1.73 3.67 33.36
N LYS A 163 -2.03 4.98 33.22
CA LYS A 163 -2.58 5.57 31.99
C LYS A 163 -1.53 5.72 30.88
N ASP A 164 -0.25 5.61 31.22
CA ASP A 164 0.87 5.78 30.30
C ASP A 164 1.36 4.43 29.74
N ALA A 165 1.86 4.46 28.50
CA ALA A 165 2.43 3.28 27.85
C ALA A 165 3.71 2.84 28.57
N ASN A 166 3.65 1.71 29.30
CA ASN A 166 4.84 1.12 29.93
C ASN A 166 5.50 0.14 28.94
N LEU A 167 6.45 0.63 28.16
CA LEU A 167 7.12 -0.14 27.11
C LEU A 167 8.49 -0.64 27.58
N ILE A 168 8.76 -1.93 27.33
CA ILE A 168 10.08 -2.53 27.49
C ILE A 168 10.61 -3.06 26.17
N ASP A 169 11.94 -3.15 26.04
CA ASP A 169 12.60 -3.85 24.94
C ASP A 169 12.19 -5.32 24.96
N LYS A 170 11.71 -5.82 23.82
CA LYS A 170 11.42 -7.24 23.64
C LYS A 170 12.56 -7.94 22.92
N ASP A 171 13.03 -7.34 21.83
CA ASP A 171 14.16 -7.79 21.05
C ASP A 171 15.16 -6.64 20.96
N ARG A 172 16.44 -6.95 21.16
CA ARG A 172 17.54 -6.00 21.02
C ARG A 172 18.27 -6.18 19.70
N LYS A 173 17.86 -7.15 18.88
CA LYS A 173 18.45 -7.38 17.57
C LYS A 173 18.17 -6.18 16.66
N PHE A 174 19.23 -5.67 16.06
CA PHE A 174 19.14 -4.67 15.00
C PHE A 174 18.41 -5.25 13.78
N VAL A 175 17.42 -4.52 13.27
CA VAL A 175 16.65 -4.89 12.08
C VAL A 175 16.72 -3.72 11.10
N PHE A 176 17.31 -3.95 9.92
CA PHE A 176 17.56 -2.91 8.92
C PHE A 176 16.25 -2.38 8.34
N SER A 177 15.29 -3.26 8.03
CA SER A 177 13.98 -2.84 7.51
C SER A 177 13.20 -1.98 8.50
N ASP A 178 13.33 -2.22 9.81
CA ASP A 178 12.72 -1.37 10.84
C ASP A 178 13.26 0.07 10.76
N GLN A 179 14.57 0.23 10.57
CA GLN A 179 15.18 1.56 10.44
C GLN A 179 14.80 2.19 9.10
N ALA A 180 14.81 1.42 8.01
CA ALA A 180 14.53 1.92 6.66
C ALA A 180 13.09 2.43 6.54
N PHE A 181 12.09 1.69 7.05
CA PHE A 181 10.71 2.17 7.05
C PHE A 181 10.51 3.38 7.95
N MET A 182 11.21 3.46 9.10
CA MET A 182 11.17 4.66 9.94
C MET A 182 11.76 5.87 9.20
N MET A 183 12.94 5.74 8.59
CA MET A 183 13.53 6.77 7.73
C MET A 183 12.52 7.32 6.72
N THR A 184 11.83 6.43 6.00
CA THR A 184 10.80 6.81 5.03
C THR A 184 9.61 7.52 5.68
N ALA A 185 9.10 7.03 6.81
CA ALA A 185 7.95 7.64 7.49
C ALA A 185 8.25 9.07 7.99
N TYR A 186 9.45 9.30 8.56
CA TYR A 186 9.86 10.65 8.98
C TYR A 186 10.02 11.59 7.79
N TYR A 187 10.57 11.11 6.66
CA TYR A 187 10.68 11.92 5.45
C TYR A 187 9.30 12.25 4.86
N MET A 188 8.41 11.27 4.72
CA MET A 188 7.06 11.53 4.21
C MET A 188 6.31 12.58 5.06
N HIS A 189 6.52 12.61 6.37
CA HIS A 189 5.89 13.63 7.21
C HIS A 189 6.46 15.04 6.95
N SER A 190 7.75 15.18 6.63
CA SER A 190 8.34 16.48 6.28
C SER A 190 7.73 17.07 5.00
N LEU A 191 7.20 16.22 4.11
CA LEU A 191 6.53 16.67 2.88
C LEU A 191 5.14 17.28 3.13
N VAL A 192 4.45 16.87 4.20
CA VAL A 192 3.05 17.27 4.44
C VAL A 192 2.89 18.36 5.50
N THR A 193 3.92 18.61 6.32
CA THR A 193 3.88 19.67 7.33
C THR A 193 4.08 21.04 6.68
N SER A 194 3.31 22.03 7.13
CA SER A 194 3.40 23.41 6.68
C SER A 194 4.39 24.27 7.49
N ASP A 195 4.87 23.75 8.62
CA ASP A 195 5.80 24.44 9.51
C ASP A 195 7.25 24.15 9.09
N ASP A 196 7.98 25.20 8.68
CA ASP A 196 9.34 25.06 8.11
C ASP A 196 10.36 24.50 9.10
N GLU A 197 10.23 24.81 10.40
CA GLU A 197 11.11 24.26 11.43
C GLU A 197 10.85 22.77 11.63
N THR A 198 9.59 22.39 11.85
CA THR A 198 9.17 20.98 11.92
C THR A 198 9.58 20.22 10.66
N LYS A 199 9.39 20.81 9.47
CA LYS A 199 9.80 20.19 8.20
C LYS A 199 11.28 19.81 8.22
N LYS A 200 12.15 20.77 8.55
CA LYS A 200 13.60 20.57 8.60
C LYS A 200 13.99 19.54 9.65
N ASP A 201 13.36 19.55 10.82
CA ASP A 201 13.68 18.59 11.89
C ASP A 201 13.39 17.14 11.47
N TYR A 202 12.24 16.89 10.84
CA TYR A 202 11.86 15.56 10.36
C TYR A 202 12.74 15.10 9.18
N GLU A 203 13.04 16.01 8.25
CA GLU A 203 13.96 15.73 7.14
C GLU A 203 15.38 15.41 7.65
N ASN A 204 15.90 16.21 8.59
CA ASN A 204 17.19 15.99 9.21
C ASN A 204 17.26 14.66 9.94
N PHE A 205 16.22 14.30 10.69
CA PHE A 205 16.19 13.02 11.40
C PHE A 205 16.13 11.83 10.42
N SER A 206 15.36 11.93 9.33
CA SER A 206 15.39 10.93 8.27
C SER A 206 16.79 10.78 7.66
N ASN A 207 17.44 11.91 7.34
CA ASN A 207 18.79 11.92 6.78
C ASN A 207 19.86 11.38 7.76
N GLN A 208 19.67 11.51 9.08
CA GLN A 208 20.54 10.85 10.07
C GLN A 208 20.44 9.33 9.99
N ILE A 209 19.24 8.77 9.78
CA ILE A 209 19.06 7.34 9.59
C ILE A 209 19.66 6.91 8.24
N LEU A 210 19.50 7.71 7.18
CA LEU A 210 20.17 7.45 5.90
C LEU A 210 21.70 7.42 6.06
N GLN A 211 22.27 8.37 6.81
CA GLN A 211 23.71 8.40 7.08
C GLN A 211 24.17 7.14 7.83
N MET A 212 23.38 6.62 8.77
CA MET A 212 23.66 5.33 9.40
C MET A 212 23.73 4.19 8.36
N PHE A 213 22.83 4.14 7.37
CA PHE A 213 22.95 3.12 6.31
C PHE A 213 24.21 3.27 5.47
N ILE A 214 24.65 4.51 5.20
CA ILE A 214 25.87 4.79 4.45
C ILE A 214 27.12 4.36 5.24
N ASP A 215 27.17 4.73 6.52
CA ASP A 215 28.31 4.44 7.39
C ASP A 215 28.47 2.94 7.66
N TYR A 216 27.36 2.19 7.70
CA TYR A 216 27.32 0.75 7.97
C TYR A 216 26.90 -0.08 6.76
N LYS A 217 27.15 0.41 5.55
CA LYS A 217 26.72 -0.26 4.30
C LYS A 217 27.21 -1.70 4.18
N ASP A 218 28.39 -2.02 4.70
CA ASP A 218 28.97 -3.37 4.60
C ASP A 218 28.12 -4.41 5.34
N ALA A 219 27.43 -4.01 6.41
CA ALA A 219 26.55 -4.90 7.17
C ALA A 219 25.26 -5.27 6.41
N LEU A 220 24.94 -4.57 5.31
CA LEU A 220 23.82 -4.93 4.44
C LEU A 220 24.08 -6.26 3.69
N TYR A 221 25.35 -6.62 3.48
CA TYR A 221 25.74 -7.88 2.81
C TYR A 221 25.56 -9.13 3.69
N ASP A 222 25.19 -8.96 4.97
CA ASP A 222 24.87 -10.07 5.87
C ASP A 222 23.36 -10.36 5.96
N LEU A 223 22.52 -9.55 5.29
CA LEU A 223 21.08 -9.67 5.37
C LEU A 223 20.57 -10.99 4.79
N SER A 224 19.54 -11.58 5.40
CA SER A 224 18.79 -12.66 4.75
C SER A 224 18.10 -12.14 3.48
N PHE A 225 17.76 -13.02 2.54
CA PHE A 225 17.07 -12.60 1.32
C PHE A 225 15.75 -11.85 1.62
N ASP A 226 14.96 -12.36 2.58
CA ASP A 226 13.71 -11.73 3.01
C ASP A 226 13.93 -10.35 3.65
N GLU A 227 14.91 -10.21 4.55
CA GLU A 227 15.19 -8.93 5.21
C GLU A 227 15.77 -7.90 4.23
N GLY A 228 16.65 -8.34 3.33
CA GLY A 228 17.19 -7.49 2.28
C GLY A 228 16.11 -7.01 1.32
N CYS A 229 15.16 -7.87 0.93
CA CYS A 229 14.02 -7.46 0.11
C CYS A 229 13.15 -6.38 0.79
N LYS A 230 12.92 -6.49 2.10
CA LYS A 230 12.17 -5.49 2.88
C LYS A 230 12.92 -4.18 3.05
N THR A 231 14.24 -4.26 3.20
CA THR A 231 15.10 -3.08 3.28
C THR A 231 15.15 -2.36 1.93
N LEU A 232 15.31 -3.11 0.83
CA LEU A 232 15.35 -2.58 -0.53
C LEU A 232 14.03 -1.92 -0.94
N ILE A 233 12.87 -2.50 -0.58
CA ILE A 233 11.59 -1.85 -0.89
C ILE A 233 11.43 -0.55 -0.13
N ALA A 234 11.86 -0.48 1.13
CA ALA A 234 11.85 0.77 1.90
C ALA A 234 12.76 1.84 1.28
N PHE A 235 13.93 1.46 0.73
CA PHE A 235 14.82 2.37 0.00
C PHE A 235 14.20 2.87 -1.31
N ASN A 236 13.60 1.98 -2.11
CA ASN A 236 12.90 2.38 -3.34
C ASN A 236 11.72 3.33 -3.03
N ILE A 237 10.94 3.04 -1.99
CA ILE A 237 9.86 3.93 -1.54
C ILE A 237 10.44 5.28 -1.09
N PHE A 238 11.50 5.29 -0.27
CA PHE A 238 12.15 6.53 0.15
C PHE A 238 12.61 7.35 -1.05
N PHE A 239 13.27 6.74 -2.04
CA PHE A 239 13.69 7.43 -3.24
C PHE A 239 12.50 7.98 -4.03
N SER A 240 11.41 7.22 -4.17
CA SER A 240 10.18 7.66 -4.85
C SER A 240 9.60 8.95 -4.26
N TYR A 241 9.71 9.19 -2.95
CA TYR A 241 9.26 10.43 -2.32
C TYR A 241 10.33 11.52 -2.24
N SER A 242 11.60 11.13 -2.07
CA SER A 242 12.67 12.08 -1.77
C SER A 242 13.45 12.55 -2.99
N ASN A 243 13.52 11.73 -4.03
CA ASN A 243 14.46 11.85 -5.14
C ASN A 243 15.92 12.07 -4.66
N ASN A 244 16.24 11.64 -3.43
CA ASN A 244 17.54 11.86 -2.81
C ASN A 244 18.58 10.91 -3.43
N GLN A 245 19.45 11.47 -4.27
CA GLN A 245 20.48 10.72 -5.00
C GLN A 245 21.47 9.97 -4.10
N THR A 246 21.59 10.37 -2.83
CA THR A 246 22.52 9.74 -1.86
C THR A 246 22.17 8.28 -1.59
N ILE A 247 20.90 7.88 -1.74
CA ILE A 247 20.48 6.49 -1.52
C ILE A 247 20.72 5.58 -2.72
N ILE A 248 20.96 6.13 -3.92
CA ILE A 248 21.09 5.35 -5.15
C ILE A 248 22.21 4.31 -5.09
N PRO A 249 23.43 4.63 -4.58
CA PRO A 249 24.46 3.61 -4.39
C PRO A 249 24.01 2.45 -3.48
N LEU A 250 23.26 2.73 -2.41
CA LEU A 250 22.74 1.69 -1.51
C LEU A 250 21.68 0.80 -2.20
N ILE A 251 20.82 1.40 -3.04
CA ILE A 251 19.86 0.65 -3.85
C ILE A 251 20.59 -0.28 -4.82
N THR A 252 21.57 0.25 -5.56
CA THR A 252 22.35 -0.51 -6.54
C THR A 252 23.10 -1.67 -5.88
N ASP A 253 23.88 -1.39 -4.83
CA ASP A 253 24.66 -2.38 -4.09
C ASP A 253 23.78 -3.50 -3.53
N LEU A 254 22.64 -3.14 -2.91
CA LEU A 254 21.73 -4.11 -2.32
C LEU A 254 20.98 -4.93 -3.39
N CYS A 255 20.63 -4.34 -4.53
CA CYS A 255 20.08 -5.06 -5.69
C CYS A 255 21.05 -6.11 -6.23
N GLU A 256 22.32 -5.75 -6.42
CA GLU A 256 23.35 -6.68 -6.90
C GLU A 256 23.56 -7.83 -5.90
N PHE A 257 23.70 -7.51 -4.61
CA PHE A 257 23.80 -8.51 -3.56
C PHE A 257 22.63 -9.48 -3.55
N LEU A 258 21.39 -8.97 -3.58
CA LEU A 258 20.19 -9.80 -3.58
C LEU A 258 20.06 -10.63 -4.85
N THR A 259 20.48 -10.11 -6.00
CA THR A 259 20.53 -10.86 -7.26
C THR A 259 21.48 -12.05 -7.16
N ASN A 260 22.69 -11.82 -6.64
CA ASN A 260 23.67 -12.89 -6.42
C ASN A 260 23.12 -13.94 -5.44
N LYS A 261 22.58 -13.49 -4.32
CA LYS A 261 21.98 -14.36 -3.31
C LYS A 261 20.81 -15.16 -3.86
N PHE A 262 19.97 -14.56 -4.71
CA PHE A 262 18.85 -15.19 -5.38
C PHE A 262 19.32 -16.32 -6.32
N ASN A 263 20.41 -16.11 -7.05
CA ASN A 263 20.96 -17.11 -7.97
C ASN A 263 21.57 -18.33 -7.25
N GLU A 264 21.95 -18.21 -5.98
CA GLU A 264 22.54 -19.30 -5.20
C GLU A 264 21.53 -20.37 -4.74
N LYS A 265 20.24 -20.02 -4.63
CA LYS A 265 19.21 -20.90 -4.04
C LYS A 265 17.87 -20.75 -4.75
N ASP A 266 17.11 -21.84 -4.81
CA ASP A 266 15.73 -21.78 -5.31
C ASP A 266 14.78 -21.19 -4.25
N TYR A 267 14.58 -19.87 -4.30
CA TYR A 267 13.65 -19.17 -3.42
C TYR A 267 12.18 -19.34 -3.83
N TYR A 268 11.87 -19.79 -5.05
CA TYR A 268 10.48 -20.00 -5.47
C TYR A 268 9.77 -21.08 -4.63
N VAL A 269 10.53 -22.03 -4.09
CA VAL A 269 10.01 -23.10 -3.22
C VAL A 269 9.81 -22.61 -1.78
N ASN A 270 10.81 -21.91 -1.22
CA ASN A 270 10.91 -21.68 0.23
C ASN A 270 10.55 -20.25 0.67
N SER A 271 10.54 -19.29 -0.25
CA SER A 271 10.33 -17.86 0.04
C SER A 271 9.64 -17.16 -1.14
N PHE A 272 8.55 -17.77 -1.60
CA PHE A 272 7.79 -17.31 -2.76
C PHE A 272 7.36 -15.84 -2.65
N ASP A 273 6.90 -15.41 -1.47
CA ASP A 273 6.58 -14.01 -1.21
C ASP A 273 7.80 -13.08 -1.34
N SER A 274 8.98 -13.51 -0.86
CA SER A 274 10.23 -12.78 -1.05
C SER A 274 10.62 -12.67 -2.54
N CYS A 275 10.36 -13.69 -3.36
CA CYS A 275 10.58 -13.61 -4.82
C CYS A 275 9.70 -12.55 -5.48
N CYS A 276 8.41 -12.52 -5.11
CA CYS A 276 7.45 -11.55 -5.66
C CYS A 276 7.83 -10.11 -5.31
N ILE A 277 8.19 -9.85 -4.04
CA ILE A 277 8.62 -8.50 -3.64
C ILE A 277 9.99 -8.15 -4.24
N PHE A 278 10.86 -9.13 -4.50
CA PHE A 278 12.14 -8.87 -5.19
C PHE A 278 11.92 -8.44 -6.65
N ALA A 279 10.97 -9.07 -7.36
CA ALA A 279 10.57 -8.62 -8.70
C ALA A 279 10.05 -7.18 -8.69
N ILE A 280 9.21 -6.83 -7.71
CA ILE A 280 8.72 -5.45 -7.49
C ILE A 280 9.90 -4.49 -7.26
N ASN A 281 10.84 -4.87 -6.39
CA ASN A 281 12.03 -4.07 -6.10
C ASN A 281 12.87 -3.82 -7.34
N LEU A 282 13.17 -4.86 -8.13
CA LEU A 282 13.99 -4.72 -9.34
C LEU A 282 13.35 -3.77 -10.35
N MET A 283 12.02 -3.78 -10.49
CA MET A 283 11.32 -2.85 -11.37
C MET A 283 11.47 -1.40 -10.88
N TYR A 284 11.22 -1.13 -9.59
CA TYR A 284 11.42 0.22 -9.04
C TYR A 284 12.88 0.68 -9.11
N SER A 285 13.83 -0.21 -8.76
CA SER A 285 15.25 0.10 -8.83
C SER A 285 15.71 0.36 -10.27
N TYR A 286 15.13 -0.33 -11.27
CA TYR A 286 15.34 0.02 -12.67
C TYR A 286 14.82 1.43 -13.00
N GLU A 287 13.62 1.80 -12.55
CA GLU A 287 13.08 3.15 -12.78
C GLU A 287 13.93 4.25 -12.13
N HIS A 288 14.49 3.98 -10.95
CA HIS A 288 15.31 4.95 -10.23
C HIS A 288 16.74 5.08 -10.77
N THR A 289 17.30 4.01 -11.31
CA THR A 289 18.74 3.95 -11.68
C THR A 289 18.98 3.91 -13.19
N GLY A 290 18.00 3.47 -13.98
CA GLY A 290 18.16 3.19 -15.41
C GLY A 290 19.00 1.96 -15.74
N LEU A 291 19.39 1.15 -14.75
CA LEU A 291 20.27 -0.01 -14.96
C LEU A 291 19.52 -1.21 -15.53
N PHE A 292 19.73 -1.49 -16.82
CA PHE A 292 19.03 -2.55 -17.56
C PHE A 292 19.15 -3.94 -16.94
N MET A 293 20.27 -4.26 -16.26
CA MET A 293 20.44 -5.56 -15.59
C MET A 293 19.34 -5.84 -14.55
N PHE A 294 18.81 -4.81 -13.89
CA PHE A 294 17.70 -4.98 -12.94
C PHE A 294 16.41 -5.34 -13.65
N LYS A 295 16.16 -4.71 -14.82
CA LYS A 295 15.02 -5.04 -15.65
C LYS A 295 15.13 -6.46 -16.22
N GLU A 296 16.28 -6.83 -16.78
CA GLU A 296 16.51 -8.18 -17.30
C GLU A 296 16.27 -9.25 -16.22
N LYS A 297 16.77 -9.00 -15.00
CA LYS A 297 16.52 -9.92 -13.88
C LYS A 297 15.05 -9.94 -13.44
N CYS A 298 14.37 -8.80 -13.48
CA CYS A 298 12.93 -8.72 -13.22
C CYS A 298 12.16 -9.57 -14.24
N ASP A 299 12.48 -9.42 -15.53
CA ASP A 299 11.86 -10.15 -16.64
C ASP A 299 12.03 -11.67 -16.45
N GLU A 300 13.25 -12.14 -16.13
CA GLU A 300 13.54 -13.55 -15.82
C GLU A 300 12.67 -14.08 -14.66
N ILE A 301 12.58 -13.30 -13.57
CA ILE A 301 11.79 -13.70 -12.41
C ILE A 301 10.30 -13.73 -12.74
N MET A 302 9.82 -12.73 -13.49
CA MET A 302 8.42 -12.61 -13.88
C MET A 302 7.99 -13.73 -14.84
N GLU A 303 8.83 -14.09 -15.81
CA GLU A 303 8.60 -15.26 -16.67
C GLU A 303 8.37 -16.53 -15.84
N LYS A 304 9.23 -16.75 -14.83
CA LYS A 304 9.07 -17.88 -13.92
C LYS A 304 7.78 -17.78 -13.10
N LEU A 305 7.48 -16.62 -12.51
CA LEU A 305 6.28 -16.40 -11.72
C LEU A 305 4.99 -16.61 -12.55
N ILE A 306 4.97 -16.14 -13.78
CA ILE A 306 3.85 -16.33 -14.71
C ILE A 306 3.71 -17.81 -15.08
N SER A 307 4.82 -18.53 -15.31
CA SER A 307 4.78 -19.97 -15.61
C SER A 307 4.20 -20.83 -14.49
N LEU A 308 4.16 -20.32 -13.25
CA LEU A 308 3.54 -21.01 -12.11
C LEU A 308 2.02 -20.83 -12.06
N TYR A 309 1.43 -19.98 -12.90
CA TYR A 309 -0.02 -19.82 -12.98
C TYR A 309 -0.63 -20.86 -13.92
N ASN A 310 -1.58 -21.63 -13.40
CA ASN A 310 -2.42 -22.50 -14.20
C ASN A 310 -3.67 -21.75 -14.65
N GLU A 311 -3.77 -21.45 -15.95
CA GLU A 311 -4.90 -20.70 -16.51
C GLU A 311 -6.23 -21.47 -16.46
N GLU A 312 -6.21 -22.79 -16.65
CA GLU A 312 -7.41 -23.63 -16.67
C GLU A 312 -8.09 -23.65 -15.29
N GLU A 313 -7.30 -23.85 -14.24
CA GLU A 313 -7.80 -23.91 -12.87
C GLU A 313 -7.80 -22.54 -12.17
N ASN A 314 -7.16 -21.53 -12.76
CA ASN A 314 -6.91 -20.21 -12.20
C ASN A 314 -6.12 -20.20 -10.88
N ILE A 315 -5.16 -21.12 -10.75
CA ILE A 315 -4.43 -21.38 -9.49
C ILE A 315 -2.95 -21.07 -9.66
N ILE A 316 -2.36 -20.48 -8.62
CA ILE A 316 -0.91 -20.31 -8.49
C ILE A 316 -0.32 -21.62 -7.99
N GLN A 317 0.35 -22.38 -8.86
CA GLN A 317 1.01 -23.62 -8.51
C GLN A 317 2.26 -23.32 -7.68
N LYS A 318 2.17 -23.56 -6.36
CA LYS A 318 3.38 -23.58 -5.52
C LYS A 318 4.14 -24.88 -5.76
N LEU A 319 5.47 -24.78 -5.86
CA LEU A 319 6.37 -25.92 -5.98
C LEU A 319 6.44 -26.69 -4.66
N THR A 320 5.38 -27.45 -4.34
CA THR A 320 5.26 -28.21 -3.09
C THR A 320 4.62 -29.58 -3.33
N ASP A 321 5.17 -30.62 -2.70
CA ASP A 321 4.64 -31.99 -2.77
C ASP A 321 3.41 -32.23 -1.88
N LYS A 322 2.85 -31.17 -1.29
CA LYS A 322 1.74 -31.28 -0.34
C LYS A 322 0.42 -31.40 -1.07
N LYS A 323 -0.45 -32.30 -0.57
CA LYS A 323 -1.82 -32.50 -1.07
C LYS A 323 -2.70 -31.23 -0.98
N GLU A 324 -2.35 -30.33 -0.06
CA GLU A 324 -3.03 -29.05 0.14
C GLU A 324 -2.00 -27.92 0.02
N ILE A 325 -2.40 -26.84 -0.64
CA ILE A 325 -1.52 -25.71 -0.91
C ILE A 325 -1.82 -24.61 0.11
N LYS A 326 -0.80 -24.20 0.87
CA LYS A 326 -0.90 -23.11 1.84
C LYS A 326 -0.41 -21.81 1.22
N TYR A 327 -1.29 -20.82 1.21
CA TYR A 327 -0.95 -19.46 0.78
C TYR A 327 -1.00 -18.54 1.99
N SER A 328 0.11 -17.86 2.28
CA SER A 328 0.07 -16.68 3.13
C SER A 328 -0.55 -15.52 2.36
N SER A 329 -1.00 -14.49 3.09
CA SER A 329 -1.46 -13.26 2.43
C SER A 329 -0.38 -12.62 1.58
N PHE A 330 0.87 -12.59 2.03
CA PHE A 330 1.98 -12.06 1.24
C PHE A 330 2.20 -12.82 -0.08
N ASP A 331 2.08 -14.16 -0.07
CA ASP A 331 2.20 -14.94 -1.30
C ASP A 331 1.20 -14.48 -2.35
N ILE A 332 -0.06 -14.28 -1.94
CA ILE A 332 -1.15 -13.89 -2.84
C ILE A 332 -0.98 -12.44 -3.28
N THR A 333 -0.77 -11.54 -2.32
CA THR A 333 -0.85 -10.10 -2.58
C THR A 333 0.41 -9.60 -3.29
N PHE A 334 1.60 -10.08 -2.92
CA PHE A 334 2.83 -9.67 -3.60
C PHE A 334 2.89 -10.27 -5.01
N TYR A 335 2.43 -11.51 -5.21
CA TYR A 335 2.32 -12.09 -6.54
C TYR A 335 1.36 -11.28 -7.43
N PHE A 336 0.17 -10.96 -6.91
CA PHE A 336 -0.80 -10.12 -7.60
C PHE A 336 -0.21 -8.75 -7.96
N LEU A 337 0.43 -8.07 -6.99
CA LEU A 337 1.04 -6.76 -7.22
C LEU A 337 2.22 -6.79 -8.19
N ALA A 338 3.04 -7.84 -8.17
CA ALA A 338 4.15 -8.01 -9.10
C ALA A 338 3.63 -8.10 -10.55
N ILE A 339 2.56 -8.88 -10.80
CA ILE A 339 1.96 -8.99 -12.13
C ILE A 339 1.31 -7.68 -12.57
N VAL A 340 0.57 -7.02 -11.66
CA VAL A 340 -0.06 -5.72 -11.96
C VAL A 340 1.01 -4.70 -12.34
N LEU A 341 2.06 -4.55 -11.52
CA LEU A 341 3.17 -3.63 -11.79
C LEU A 341 3.86 -3.96 -13.11
N TYR A 342 4.24 -5.22 -13.32
CA TYR A 342 4.91 -5.67 -14.53
C TYR A 342 4.06 -5.41 -15.77
N SER A 343 2.75 -5.70 -15.71
CA SER A 343 1.82 -5.47 -16.82
C SER A 343 1.74 -4.00 -17.21
N THR A 344 1.71 -3.09 -16.23
CA THR A 344 1.62 -1.66 -16.47
C THR A 344 2.95 -1.10 -16.98
N LYS A 345 4.06 -1.42 -16.32
CA LYS A 345 5.39 -0.86 -16.65
C LYS A 345 5.98 -1.40 -17.95
N THR A 346 5.54 -2.57 -18.43
CA THR A 346 5.95 -3.13 -19.73
C THR A 346 4.93 -2.93 -20.85
N ALA A 347 3.87 -2.15 -20.62
CA ALA A 347 2.77 -1.93 -21.57
C ALA A 347 2.07 -3.23 -22.04
N LYS A 348 2.09 -4.27 -21.20
CA LYS A 348 1.46 -5.59 -21.41
C LYS A 348 0.12 -5.74 -20.69
N SER A 349 -0.53 -4.64 -20.29
CA SER A 349 -1.81 -4.69 -19.53
C SER A 349 -2.91 -5.50 -20.21
N LYS A 350 -2.96 -5.50 -21.56
CA LYS A 350 -3.93 -6.31 -22.32
C LYS A 350 -3.65 -7.81 -22.25
N GLU A 351 -2.38 -8.20 -22.21
CA GLU A 351 -1.94 -9.61 -22.16
C GLU A 351 -2.34 -10.24 -20.83
N TYR A 352 -2.05 -9.57 -19.71
CA TYR A 352 -2.28 -10.12 -18.38
C TYR A 352 -3.65 -9.78 -17.77
N LYS A 353 -4.51 -9.04 -18.48
CA LYS A 353 -5.84 -8.62 -17.99
C LYS A 353 -6.67 -9.78 -17.41
N ASN A 354 -6.72 -10.90 -18.12
CA ASN A 354 -7.53 -12.06 -17.70
C ASN A 354 -6.94 -12.73 -16.45
N MET A 355 -5.62 -12.92 -16.43
CA MET A 355 -4.89 -13.49 -15.29
C MET A 355 -5.10 -12.63 -14.03
N ILE A 356 -4.93 -11.31 -14.13
CA ILE A 356 -5.16 -10.36 -13.03
C ILE A 356 -6.60 -10.45 -12.53
N SER A 357 -7.59 -10.43 -13.43
CA SER A 357 -9.02 -10.53 -13.07
C SER A 357 -9.35 -11.85 -12.37
N ASN A 358 -8.77 -12.96 -12.84
CA ASN A 358 -9.03 -14.29 -12.29
C ASN A 358 -8.36 -14.50 -10.94
N ILE A 359 -7.11 -14.05 -10.76
CA ILE A 359 -6.41 -14.07 -9.46
C ILE A 359 -7.18 -13.23 -8.44
N TYR A 360 -7.58 -12.01 -8.82
CA TYR A 360 -8.35 -11.13 -7.95
C TYR A 360 -9.65 -11.80 -7.47
N LYS A 361 -10.45 -12.33 -8.40
CA LYS A 361 -11.70 -13.01 -8.03
C LYS A 361 -11.47 -14.26 -7.19
N LYS A 362 -10.56 -15.15 -7.60
CA LYS A 362 -10.37 -16.44 -6.94
C LYS A 362 -9.73 -16.28 -5.56
N TYR A 363 -8.65 -15.50 -5.47
CA TYR A 363 -7.85 -15.39 -4.26
C TYR A 363 -8.22 -14.22 -3.36
N ILE A 364 -8.58 -13.05 -3.88
CA ILE A 364 -8.83 -11.87 -3.05
C ILE A 364 -10.30 -11.82 -2.62
N LEU A 365 -11.23 -12.00 -3.56
CA LEU A 365 -12.66 -11.95 -3.27
C LEU A 365 -13.22 -13.26 -2.69
N ASN A 366 -13.01 -14.38 -3.37
CA ASN A 366 -13.77 -15.61 -3.10
C ASN A 366 -13.09 -16.57 -2.11
N SER A 367 -11.82 -16.37 -1.79
CA SER A 367 -11.08 -17.30 -0.92
C SER A 367 -11.40 -17.16 0.57
N GLY A 368 -12.04 -16.05 0.95
CA GLY A 368 -12.26 -15.65 2.33
C GLY A 368 -10.99 -15.13 3.04
N ILE A 369 -9.93 -14.78 2.30
CA ILE A 369 -8.73 -14.15 2.87
C ILE A 369 -9.02 -12.76 3.43
N ILE A 370 -9.98 -12.04 2.84
CA ILE A 370 -10.52 -10.78 3.37
C ILE A 370 -11.77 -11.09 4.20
N THR A 371 -11.84 -10.52 5.40
CA THR A 371 -12.91 -10.81 6.38
C THR A 371 -14.22 -10.10 6.12
N SER A 372 -14.15 -8.92 5.53
CA SER A 372 -15.27 -8.04 5.18
C SER A 372 -14.76 -6.95 4.24
N TRP A 373 -15.69 -6.33 3.51
CA TRP A 373 -15.39 -5.30 2.52
C TRP A 373 -16.12 -3.99 2.84
N PRO A 374 -15.44 -2.83 2.86
CA PRO A 374 -16.10 -1.54 3.10
C PRO A 374 -17.22 -1.26 2.09
N LYS A 375 -18.31 -0.62 2.52
CA LYS A 375 -19.39 -0.24 1.59
C LYS A 375 -18.88 0.79 0.57
N ALA A 376 -19.50 0.78 -0.61
CA ALA A 376 -19.30 1.86 -1.58
C ALA A 376 -19.79 3.19 -0.99
N PRO A 377 -19.15 4.33 -1.33
CA PRO A 377 -19.65 5.66 -0.97
C PRO A 377 -21.10 5.85 -1.45
N THR A 378 -21.90 6.56 -0.65
CA THR A 378 -23.31 6.85 -0.99
C THR A 378 -23.40 7.90 -2.11
N LEU A 379 -24.60 8.11 -2.65
CA LEU A 379 -24.83 9.12 -3.69
C LEU A 379 -24.59 10.56 -3.20
N ASP A 380 -24.66 10.80 -1.89
CA ASP A 380 -24.37 12.10 -1.30
C ASP A 380 -22.87 12.31 -1.02
N ASP A 381 -22.06 11.28 -1.20
CA ASP A 381 -20.62 11.31 -0.93
C ASP A 381 -19.85 11.78 -2.16
N LYS A 382 -18.98 12.79 -1.97
CA LYS A 382 -18.14 13.32 -3.05
C LYS A 382 -17.17 12.30 -3.60
N GLU A 383 -16.73 11.34 -2.78
CA GLU A 383 -15.87 10.25 -3.22
C GLU A 383 -16.54 9.37 -4.29
N ARG A 384 -17.87 9.43 -4.42
CA ARG A 384 -18.62 8.70 -5.44
C ARG A 384 -18.46 9.27 -6.86
N TYR A 385 -17.83 10.43 -7.00
CA TYR A 385 -17.75 11.18 -8.23
C TYR A 385 -16.30 11.51 -8.59
N LYS A 386 -15.94 11.37 -9.87
CA LYS A 386 -14.70 11.90 -10.44
C LYS A 386 -14.61 13.40 -10.17
N LYS A 387 -13.38 13.89 -9.95
CA LYS A 387 -13.09 15.30 -9.62
C LYS A 387 -13.89 15.84 -8.41
N PHE A 388 -14.56 14.97 -7.64
CA PHE A 388 -15.39 15.32 -6.49
C PHE A 388 -16.53 16.31 -6.79
N THR A 389 -17.05 16.34 -8.03
CA THR A 389 -17.99 17.37 -8.54
C THR A 389 -19.45 17.15 -8.16
N THR A 390 -19.84 15.96 -7.69
CA THR A 390 -21.25 15.54 -7.47
C THR A 390 -22.15 15.55 -8.71
N LEU A 391 -21.58 15.74 -9.91
CA LEU A 391 -22.35 15.72 -11.16
C LEU A 391 -22.62 14.29 -11.60
N SER A 392 -23.84 13.98 -12.04
CA SER A 392 -24.21 12.61 -12.46
C SER A 392 -23.30 12.03 -13.56
N LYS A 393 -22.76 12.87 -14.44
CA LYS A 393 -21.81 12.46 -15.51
C LYS A 393 -20.45 11.96 -14.97
N ASP A 394 -20.10 12.38 -13.76
CA ASP A 394 -18.84 12.07 -13.11
C ASP A 394 -19.01 10.91 -12.10
N MET A 395 -20.22 10.37 -11.97
CA MET A 395 -20.54 9.31 -11.01
C MET A 395 -19.85 7.99 -11.38
N LEU A 396 -19.26 7.34 -10.38
CA LEU A 396 -18.66 6.01 -10.51
C LEU A 396 -19.66 4.90 -10.16
N ASP A 397 -19.52 3.75 -10.81
CA ASP A 397 -20.29 2.55 -10.49
C ASP A 397 -19.90 1.96 -9.12
N GLU A 398 -20.83 1.28 -8.44
CA GLU A 398 -20.53 0.63 -7.14
C GLU A 398 -19.41 -0.39 -7.26
N THR A 399 -19.32 -1.06 -8.41
CA THR A 399 -18.29 -2.06 -8.73
C THR A 399 -16.90 -1.45 -8.77
N PHE A 400 -16.74 -0.14 -8.83
CA PHE A 400 -15.44 0.51 -8.66
C PHE A 400 -14.95 0.43 -7.21
N PHE A 401 -15.84 0.30 -6.23
CA PHE A 401 -15.51 0.32 -4.79
C PHE A 401 -15.69 -1.05 -4.14
N SER A 402 -16.72 -1.81 -4.52
CA SER A 402 -17.06 -3.10 -3.91
C SER A 402 -17.90 -3.97 -4.83
N MET A 403 -17.78 -5.28 -4.70
CA MET A 403 -18.69 -6.23 -5.35
C MET A 403 -20.00 -6.37 -4.53
N PRO A 404 -21.17 -6.47 -5.16
CA PRO A 404 -22.48 -6.44 -4.46
C PRO A 404 -22.69 -7.53 -3.39
N ASN A 405 -22.03 -8.69 -3.50
CA ASN A 405 -22.25 -9.84 -2.63
C ASN A 405 -21.26 -9.93 -1.45
N LEU A 406 -20.42 -8.91 -1.24
CA LEU A 406 -19.45 -8.89 -0.15
C LEU A 406 -20.08 -8.37 1.13
N THR A 407 -19.84 -9.07 2.25
CA THR A 407 -20.35 -8.62 3.56
C THR A 407 -19.52 -7.46 4.08
N SER A 408 -20.20 -6.42 4.55
CA SER A 408 -19.57 -5.25 5.16
C SER A 408 -19.25 -5.43 6.65
N PRO A 409 -18.32 -4.64 7.22
CA PRO A 409 -18.06 -4.64 8.66
C PRO A 409 -19.30 -4.34 9.50
N GLU A 410 -20.20 -3.49 9.02
CA GLU A 410 -21.45 -3.15 9.69
C GLU A 410 -22.43 -4.33 9.74
N GLU A 411 -22.39 -5.21 8.73
CA GLU A 411 -23.27 -6.39 8.64
C GLU A 411 -22.79 -7.57 9.48
N ASN A 412 -21.48 -7.82 9.52
CA ASN A 412 -20.94 -9.01 10.19
C ASN A 412 -20.17 -8.71 11.49
N GLY A 413 -20.00 -7.44 11.85
CA GLY A 413 -19.31 -7.00 13.06
C GLY A 413 -17.81 -7.27 13.06
N ILE A 414 -17.19 -7.49 11.90
CA ILE A 414 -15.76 -7.81 11.75
C ILE A 414 -15.10 -6.75 10.88
N ALA A 415 -13.97 -6.20 11.33
CA ALA A 415 -13.21 -5.24 10.55
C ALA A 415 -12.72 -5.81 9.21
N SER A 416 -12.62 -4.93 8.22
CA SER A 416 -12.00 -5.21 6.91
C SER A 416 -10.50 -5.43 7.12
N ILE A 417 -10.09 -6.69 7.17
CA ILE A 417 -8.69 -7.08 7.35
C ILE A 417 -8.33 -8.22 6.40
N ILE A 418 -7.03 -8.39 6.19
CA ILE A 418 -6.45 -9.50 5.45
C ILE A 418 -5.94 -10.54 6.45
N LEU A 419 -6.45 -11.76 6.36
CA LEU A 419 -6.02 -12.89 7.18
C LEU A 419 -4.60 -13.31 6.85
N LYS A 420 -3.90 -13.93 7.81
CA LYS A 420 -2.50 -14.37 7.65
C LYS A 420 -2.30 -15.31 6.44
N GLY A 421 -3.30 -16.09 6.10
CA GLY A 421 -3.26 -17.03 4.99
C GLY A 421 -4.49 -17.93 4.93
N ILE A 422 -4.53 -18.74 3.88
CA ILE A 422 -5.60 -19.66 3.52
C ILE A 422 -4.99 -20.99 3.05
N THR A 423 -5.79 -22.06 3.09
CA THR A 423 -5.40 -23.37 2.56
C THR A 423 -6.32 -23.74 1.42
N TYR A 424 -5.75 -24.16 0.29
CA TYR A 424 -6.48 -24.61 -0.88
C TYR A 424 -6.41 -26.12 -1.01
N SER A 425 -7.55 -26.75 -1.29
CA SER A 425 -7.66 -28.18 -1.57
C SER A 425 -7.92 -28.39 -3.05
N PRO A 426 -6.93 -28.81 -3.86
CA PRO A 426 -7.11 -29.09 -5.29
C PRO A 426 -8.20 -30.13 -5.53
N LYS A 427 -8.28 -31.16 -4.66
CA LYS A 427 -9.30 -32.21 -4.77
C LYS A 427 -10.74 -31.72 -4.63
N LYS A 428 -10.96 -30.67 -3.83
CA LYS A 428 -12.30 -30.13 -3.55
C LYS A 428 -12.59 -28.84 -4.33
N ASP A 429 -11.57 -28.29 -5.01
CA ASP A 429 -11.53 -26.93 -5.55
C ASP A 429 -12.10 -25.89 -4.57
N LYS A 430 -11.64 -25.93 -3.31
CA LYS A 430 -12.14 -25.06 -2.24
C LYS A 430 -11.02 -24.53 -1.36
N PHE A 431 -11.23 -23.30 -0.90
CA PHE A 431 -10.42 -22.68 0.14
C PHE A 431 -11.00 -22.96 1.53
N GLU A 432 -10.10 -23.18 2.47
CA GLU A 432 -10.38 -23.27 3.89
C GLU A 432 -9.69 -22.10 4.61
N THR A 433 -10.48 -21.34 5.37
CA THR A 433 -10.01 -20.16 6.11
C THR A 433 -9.74 -20.51 7.58
N PRO A 434 -8.57 -20.13 8.13
CA PRO A 434 -8.29 -20.35 9.54
C PRO A 434 -9.06 -19.36 10.42
N LYS A 435 -8.86 -19.46 11.75
CA LYS A 435 -9.43 -18.52 12.72
C LYS A 435 -9.13 -17.07 12.34
N LYS A 436 -10.18 -16.26 12.24
CA LYS A 436 -10.10 -14.82 11.95
C LYS A 436 -9.25 -14.12 13.02
N THR A 437 -8.07 -13.66 12.63
CA THR A 437 -7.09 -13.01 13.51
C THR A 437 -6.44 -11.86 12.74
N PHE A 438 -6.44 -10.68 13.34
CA PHE A 438 -5.70 -9.54 12.84
C PHE A 438 -4.20 -9.73 13.14
N ASP A 439 -3.36 -9.56 12.12
CA ASP A 439 -1.90 -9.56 12.20
C ASP A 439 -1.40 -8.26 11.57
N SER A 440 -0.95 -7.32 12.41
CA SER A 440 -0.66 -5.97 11.97
C SER A 440 0.51 -5.90 11.00
N SER A 441 1.53 -6.75 11.15
CA SER A 441 2.67 -6.74 10.21
C SER A 441 2.27 -7.16 8.80
N LYS A 442 1.30 -8.08 8.67
CA LYS A 442 0.74 -8.46 7.37
C LYS A 442 -0.14 -7.36 6.81
N ASN A 443 -1.05 -6.84 7.63
CA ASN A 443 -2.04 -5.86 7.18
C ASN A 443 -1.38 -4.53 6.83
N MET A 444 -0.58 -3.92 7.71
CA MET A 444 0.01 -2.60 7.43
C MET A 444 0.91 -2.64 6.19
N PHE A 445 1.66 -3.72 5.98
CA PHE A 445 2.50 -3.83 4.79
C PHE A 445 1.69 -3.97 3.50
N ILE A 446 0.69 -4.85 3.46
CA ILE A 446 -0.13 -5.02 2.26
C ILE A 446 -0.96 -3.77 1.98
N LEU A 447 -1.62 -3.21 3.00
CA LEU A 447 -2.47 -2.04 2.85
C LEU A 447 -1.65 -0.83 2.38
N PHE A 448 -0.44 -0.64 2.92
CA PHE A 448 0.46 0.41 2.44
C PHE A 448 0.84 0.18 0.97
N LEU A 449 1.22 -1.04 0.57
CA LEU A 449 1.58 -1.31 -0.83
C LEU A 449 0.40 -1.12 -1.78
N PHE A 450 -0.83 -1.46 -1.38
CA PHE A 450 -2.02 -1.14 -2.16
C PHE A 450 -2.22 0.36 -2.32
N LEU A 451 -2.04 1.15 -1.27
CA LEU A 451 -2.11 2.61 -1.36
C LEU A 451 -1.00 3.13 -2.27
N PHE A 452 0.26 2.83 -1.98
CA PHE A 452 1.44 3.31 -2.71
C PHE A 452 1.43 2.95 -4.19
N MET A 453 1.24 1.66 -4.53
CA MET A 453 1.41 1.19 -5.91
C MET A 453 0.19 1.45 -6.80
N LEU A 454 -1.00 1.63 -6.23
CA LEU A 454 -2.24 1.81 -7.00
C LEU A 454 -2.73 3.26 -7.00
N LYS A 455 -2.07 4.16 -6.26
CA LYS A 455 -2.45 5.57 -6.13
C LYS A 455 -2.59 6.28 -7.47
N ASP A 456 -1.58 6.20 -8.32
CA ASP A 456 -1.57 6.96 -9.59
C ASP A 456 -2.73 6.49 -10.49
N ASN A 457 -2.90 5.18 -10.64
CA ASN A 457 -4.04 4.62 -11.38
C ASN A 457 -5.38 5.07 -10.80
N PHE A 458 -5.51 5.11 -9.47
CA PHE A 458 -6.73 5.55 -8.80
C PHE A 458 -7.01 7.04 -9.04
N TYR A 459 -5.98 7.88 -8.95
CA TYR A 459 -6.08 9.32 -9.18
C TYR A 459 -6.37 9.65 -10.64
N ASP A 460 -5.76 8.94 -11.59
CA ASP A 460 -6.05 9.06 -13.02
C ASP A 460 -7.51 8.69 -13.30
N CYS A 461 -8.01 7.59 -12.72
CA CYS A 461 -9.41 7.17 -12.86
C CYS A 461 -10.40 8.22 -12.34
N LEU A 462 -10.00 8.94 -11.27
CA LEU A 462 -10.76 10.04 -10.69
C LEU A 462 -10.50 11.39 -11.36
N SER A 463 -9.61 11.45 -12.37
CA SER A 463 -9.15 12.67 -13.03
C SER A 463 -8.60 13.73 -12.07
N LEU A 464 -7.81 13.31 -11.09
CA LEU A 464 -7.21 14.19 -10.06
C LEU A 464 -5.81 14.68 -10.40
N ASN A 465 -5.17 14.12 -11.44
CA ASN A 465 -3.81 14.48 -11.86
C ASN A 465 -3.78 15.58 -12.96
N GLU A 466 -4.94 16.09 -13.41
CA GLU A 466 -5.06 16.97 -14.60
C GLU A 466 -4.70 18.46 -14.37
N GLU A 467 -4.16 18.87 -13.21
CA GLU A 467 -3.89 20.30 -12.95
C GLU A 467 -2.54 20.84 -13.47
N GLU A 468 -1.66 20.03 -14.08
CA GLU A 468 -0.37 20.53 -14.62
C GLU A 468 -0.40 20.93 -16.11
N SER A 469 -1.52 20.76 -16.83
CA SER A 469 -1.60 21.06 -18.26
C SER A 469 -2.71 22.07 -18.59
N GLN A 470 -2.66 23.25 -17.97
CA GLN A 470 -3.26 24.47 -18.52
C GLN A 470 -2.27 25.64 -18.45
N VAL A 471 -1.25 25.60 -19.31
CA VAL A 471 -0.61 26.81 -19.81
C VAL A 471 -0.48 26.70 -21.33
N SER A 472 -1.11 27.67 -22.00
CA SER A 472 -1.05 28.06 -23.42
C SER A 472 -1.46 27.04 -24.49
N SER A 473 -2.71 27.16 -24.93
CA SER A 473 -3.02 27.15 -26.37
C SER A 473 -4.13 28.16 -26.62
N GLU A 474 -3.77 29.34 -27.14
CA GLU A 474 -4.73 30.26 -27.74
C GLU A 474 -5.40 29.60 -28.96
N PRO A 475 -6.67 29.92 -29.26
CA PRO A 475 -7.41 29.27 -30.31
C PRO A 475 -7.00 29.83 -31.68
N VAL A 476 -6.51 28.97 -32.57
CA VAL A 476 -6.41 29.29 -33.99
C VAL A 476 -7.82 29.14 -34.57
N THR A 477 -8.37 30.26 -35.05
CA THR A 477 -9.59 30.31 -35.85
C THR A 477 -9.29 29.88 -37.28
N ASP A 478 -10.02 28.87 -37.77
CA ASP A 478 -10.07 28.46 -39.17
C ASP A 478 -10.85 29.49 -40.00
N GLU A 479 -10.21 30.10 -41.00
CA GLU A 479 -10.88 30.58 -42.22
C GLU A 479 -10.00 30.28 -43.45
N ASP A 480 -10.67 29.66 -44.44
CA ASP A 480 -10.49 29.71 -45.89
C ASP A 480 -9.52 28.78 -46.66
N GLU A 481 -10.17 27.78 -47.28
CA GLU A 481 -10.25 27.50 -48.72
C GLU A 481 -9.01 27.05 -49.53
N THR A 482 -9.07 25.77 -49.91
CA THR A 482 -8.78 25.15 -51.23
C THR A 482 -7.89 25.89 -52.24
N GLU A 483 -6.84 25.21 -52.72
CA GLU A 483 -6.69 24.89 -54.16
C GLU A 483 -5.59 23.83 -54.43
N TYR A 484 -5.88 22.98 -55.41
CA TYR A 484 -4.99 21.97 -55.98
C TYR A 484 -3.92 22.60 -56.91
N VAL A 485 -2.88 21.80 -57.23
CA VAL A 485 -2.24 21.63 -58.56
C VAL A 485 -0.72 21.92 -58.66
N ASN A 486 -0.02 20.83 -59.00
CA ASN A 486 1.18 20.65 -59.84
C ASN A 486 2.62 20.72 -59.31
N ALA A 487 3.34 19.69 -59.78
CA ALA A 487 4.76 19.44 -59.80
C ALA A 487 5.56 20.48 -60.60
N GLU A 488 6.83 20.69 -60.24
CA GLU A 488 7.97 20.33 -61.10
C GLU A 488 9.33 20.50 -60.38
N ILE A 489 10.13 19.45 -60.56
CA ILE A 489 11.59 19.28 -60.66
C ILE A 489 12.41 20.60 -60.81
N VAL A 490 13.60 20.67 -60.21
CA VAL A 490 14.92 20.94 -60.86
C VAL A 490 16.02 21.32 -59.82
N THR A 491 16.97 20.38 -59.71
CA THR A 491 18.43 20.46 -59.49
C THR A 491 19.11 21.57 -58.67
N GLU A 492 20.02 21.09 -57.81
CA GLU A 492 21.43 21.52 -57.61
C GLU A 492 21.75 23.02 -57.55
N THR A 493 22.32 23.49 -56.43
CA THR A 493 23.78 23.74 -56.31
C THR A 493 24.10 24.47 -54.99
N ILE A 494 25.02 23.89 -54.23
CA ILE A 494 25.94 24.56 -53.27
C ILE A 494 27.15 25.00 -54.15
N PRO A 495 27.94 26.09 -53.93
CA PRO A 495 28.47 26.63 -52.67
C PRO A 495 28.50 28.19 -52.59
N ASN A 496 28.82 28.87 -51.50
CA ASN A 496 29.88 28.71 -50.49
C ASN A 496 29.40 29.08 -49.08
#